data_AF-A0A3S0DX18-F1
#
_entry.id   AF-A0A3S0DX18-F1
#
_cell.length_a   1.000
_cell.length_b   1.000
_cell.length_c   1.000
_cell.angle_alpha   90.00
_cell.angle_beta   90.00
_cell.angle_gamma   90.00
#
_symmetry.space_group_name_H-M   'P 1'
#
loop_
_entity.id
_entity.type
_entity.pdbx_description
1 polymer ?
#
loop_
_entity_poly.entity_id
_entity_poly.type
_entity_poly.pdbx_seq_one_letter_code
_entity_poly.pdbx_strand_id
1 'polypeptide(L)'
;MKVAVLNYTGTVGKTTIAAHLLSPRMNNAPIFAIETINETAEGLGVDVEKIRGEKFRDLFKKLMMLDDAIIDVGASNVEAFLDGMVKFEDSHLEFDCFIVPVTAGSKEQKETISIIATLADFGIPAEKIRVVFNRVEADVAEEFGPILNFAKKQKNCIANPDAAIFENELFDMLSVKKITIGDALGDETDYKAKARELGKDGDAKLKTHYSDMHVIKSLSKSVNRNLDAVFAALFG
;
A
#
# COMPACT_ATOMS: atom_id res chain seq x y z
N MET A 1 -15.14 -4.83 -4.09
CA MET A 1 -14.03 -5.39 -3.30
C MET A 1 -13.56 -4.37 -2.26
N LYS A 2 -13.62 -4.72 -0.99
CA LYS A 2 -13.22 -3.88 0.15
C LYS A 2 -12.00 -4.47 0.83
N VAL A 3 -10.89 -3.73 0.80
CA VAL A 3 -9.57 -4.19 1.23
C VAL A 3 -9.06 -3.34 2.37
N ALA A 4 -8.73 -3.96 3.52
CA ALA A 4 -8.02 -3.28 4.60
C ALA A 4 -6.51 -3.54 4.47
N VAL A 5 -5.69 -2.49 4.56
CA VAL A 5 -4.23 -2.56 4.56
C VAL A 5 -3.73 -2.20 5.94
N LEU A 6 -3.11 -3.15 6.65
CA LEU A 6 -2.77 -2.95 8.05
C LEU A 6 -1.53 -3.74 8.49
N ASN A 7 -0.81 -3.18 9.45
CA ASN A 7 0.30 -3.81 10.17
C ASN A 7 0.59 -2.98 11.42
N TYR A 8 1.01 -3.62 12.51
CA TYR A 8 1.49 -2.93 13.72
C TYR A 8 2.74 -2.10 13.47
N THR A 9 3.53 -2.44 12.46
CA THR A 9 4.68 -1.60 12.10
C THR A 9 4.26 -0.39 11.27
N GLY A 10 4.73 0.80 11.68
CA GLY A 10 4.79 1.96 10.81
C GLY A 10 5.71 1.74 9.60
N THR A 11 5.63 2.61 8.59
CA THR A 11 6.62 2.71 7.49
C THR A 11 6.84 1.46 6.61
N VAL A 12 6.10 0.36 6.78
CA VAL A 12 6.17 -0.84 5.90
C VAL A 12 5.49 -0.66 4.53
N GLY A 13 5.02 0.55 4.21
CA GLY A 13 4.45 0.88 2.89
C GLY A 13 2.94 0.72 2.73
N LYS A 14 2.16 0.71 3.82
CA LYS A 14 0.68 0.59 3.77
C LYS A 14 0.03 1.60 2.81
N THR A 15 0.32 2.89 3.00
CA THR A 15 -0.22 3.97 2.16
C THR A 15 0.27 3.88 0.71
N THR A 16 1.54 3.52 0.48
CA THR A 16 2.09 3.31 -0.86
C THR A 16 1.35 2.19 -1.59
N ILE A 17 1.07 1.09 -0.90
CA ILE A 17 0.30 -0.04 -1.44
C ILE A 17 -1.15 0.37 -1.71
N ALA A 18 -1.81 1.07 -0.79
CA ALA A 18 -3.16 1.59 -1.01
C ALA A 18 -3.23 2.49 -2.26
N ALA A 19 -2.31 3.45 -2.36
CA ALA A 19 -2.29 4.48 -3.40
C ALA A 19 -1.83 3.99 -4.77
N HIS A 20 -0.83 3.11 -4.84
CA HIS A 20 -0.18 2.76 -6.11
C HIS A 20 -0.39 1.32 -6.55
N LEU A 21 -0.56 0.37 -5.61
CA LEU A 21 -0.90 -1.00 -5.96
C LEU A 21 -2.41 -1.15 -6.15
N LEU A 22 -3.17 -0.86 -5.09
CA LEU A 22 -4.58 -1.24 -4.99
C LEU A 22 -5.50 -0.29 -5.75
N SER A 23 -5.51 1.00 -5.42
CA SER A 23 -6.50 1.94 -5.98
C SER A 23 -6.55 1.91 -7.51
N PRO A 24 -5.42 2.03 -8.24
CA PRO A 24 -5.45 1.99 -9.71
C PRO A 24 -5.96 0.67 -10.30
N ARG A 25 -5.76 -0.46 -9.60
CA ARG A 25 -6.18 -1.80 -10.05
C ARG A 25 -7.57 -2.20 -9.56
N MET A 26 -8.13 -1.40 -8.67
CA MET A 26 -9.50 -1.50 -8.19
C MET A 26 -10.36 -0.37 -8.77
N ASN A 27 -10.18 -0.05 -10.05
CA ASN A 27 -10.93 1.00 -10.76
C ASN A 27 -10.85 2.39 -10.09
N ASN A 28 -9.68 2.75 -9.55
CA ASN A 28 -9.45 3.95 -8.75
C ASN A 28 -10.33 4.00 -7.50
N ALA A 29 -10.46 2.87 -6.79
CA ALA A 29 -11.23 2.76 -5.56
C ALA A 29 -10.82 3.84 -4.54
N PRO A 30 -11.79 4.42 -3.79
CA PRO A 30 -11.52 5.42 -2.77
C PRO A 30 -10.70 4.84 -1.62
N ILE A 31 -9.80 5.66 -1.07
CA ILE A 31 -8.95 5.31 0.06
C ILE A 31 -9.44 6.05 1.31
N PHE A 32 -9.70 5.29 2.37
CA PHE A 32 -10.03 5.77 3.70
C PHE A 32 -8.84 5.53 4.63
N ALA A 33 -8.16 6.59 5.06
CA ALA A 33 -7.07 6.48 6.03
C ALA A 33 -7.60 6.52 7.46
N ILE A 34 -7.26 5.51 8.26
CA ILE A 34 -7.62 5.44 9.68
C ILE A 34 -6.44 5.92 10.52
N GLU A 35 -6.53 7.16 11.02
CA GLU A 35 -5.43 7.85 11.71
C GLU A 35 -5.88 8.54 13.00
N THR A 36 -4.97 8.70 13.96
CA THR A 36 -5.27 9.34 15.26
C THR A 36 -5.26 10.88 15.17
N ILE A 37 -4.53 11.46 14.22
CA ILE A 37 -4.34 12.92 14.09
C ILE A 37 -4.77 13.37 12.69
N ASN A 38 -5.56 14.46 12.60
CA ASN A 38 -6.03 15.02 11.32
C ASN A 38 -4.94 15.78 10.54
N GLU A 39 -3.75 15.97 11.09
CA GLU A 39 -2.58 16.61 10.48
C GLU A 39 -1.63 15.47 10.07
N THR A 40 -1.32 15.10 8.82
CA THR A 40 -1.12 15.76 7.53
C THR A 40 -1.01 14.57 6.55
N ALA A 41 -1.97 14.34 5.64
CA ALA A 41 -1.88 13.22 4.68
C ALA A 41 -2.00 13.71 3.24
N GLU A 42 -1.34 14.83 2.96
CA GLU A 42 -1.11 15.33 1.60
C GLU A 42 0.31 14.97 1.16
N GLY A 43 0.61 13.67 1.14
CA GLY A 43 1.94 13.15 0.81
C GLY A 43 2.07 12.60 -0.61
N LEU A 44 1.05 11.87 -1.09
CA LEU A 44 1.17 11.04 -2.31
C LEU A 44 0.37 11.56 -3.51
N GLY A 45 -0.22 12.76 -3.42
CA GLY A 45 -1.04 13.33 -4.49
C GLY A 45 -2.39 12.63 -4.73
N VAL A 46 -2.80 11.72 -3.83
CA VAL A 46 -4.09 11.02 -3.88
C VAL A 46 -5.05 11.66 -2.88
N ASP A 47 -6.33 11.81 -3.26
CA ASP A 47 -7.37 12.24 -2.34
C ASP A 47 -7.72 11.08 -1.38
N VAL A 48 -7.52 11.33 -0.08
CA VAL A 48 -7.67 10.32 0.96
C VAL A 48 -8.59 10.86 2.04
N GLU A 49 -9.70 10.16 2.28
CA GLU A 49 -10.59 10.54 3.35
C GLU A 49 -10.06 10.02 4.70
N LYS A 50 -9.82 10.94 5.64
CA LYS A 50 -9.36 10.59 6.99
C LYS A 50 -10.52 10.29 7.93
N ILE A 51 -10.42 9.18 8.64
CA ILE A 51 -11.36 8.78 9.68
C ILE A 51 -10.57 8.48 10.95
N ARG A 52 -11.03 8.99 12.10
CA ARG A 52 -10.44 8.60 13.39
C ARG A 52 -10.79 7.16 13.72
N GLY A 53 -9.86 6.39 14.30
CA GLY A 53 -10.10 4.98 14.66
C GLY A 53 -11.38 4.74 15.49
N GLU A 54 -11.73 5.67 16.39
CA GLU A 54 -12.95 5.63 17.21
C GLU A 54 -14.25 5.80 16.42
N LYS A 55 -14.18 6.28 15.17
CA LYS A 55 -15.33 6.52 14.29
C LYS A 55 -15.58 5.37 13.32
N PHE A 56 -15.31 4.13 13.73
CA PHE A 56 -15.58 2.94 12.91
C PHE A 56 -17.03 2.89 12.40
N ARG A 57 -18.02 3.33 13.19
CA ARG A 57 -19.42 3.39 12.76
C ARG A 57 -19.62 4.25 11.50
N ASP A 58 -18.91 5.36 11.38
CA ASP A 58 -19.04 6.26 10.22
C ASP A 58 -18.34 5.66 8.99
N LEU A 59 -17.20 5.01 9.18
CA LEU A 59 -16.55 4.21 8.14
C LEU A 59 -17.50 3.11 7.65
N PHE A 60 -18.04 2.30 8.56
CA PHE A 60 -18.90 1.18 8.23
C PHE A 60 -20.11 1.59 7.38
N LYS A 61 -20.81 2.66 7.78
CA LYS A 61 -21.94 3.22 6.99
C LYS A 61 -21.54 3.58 5.56
N LYS A 62 -20.33 4.08 5.34
CA LYS A 62 -19.82 4.43 4.01
C LYS A 62 -19.48 3.19 3.20
N LEU A 63 -18.79 2.23 3.82
CA LEU A 63 -18.43 0.96 3.17
C LEU A 63 -19.69 0.24 2.64
N MET A 64 -20.78 0.25 3.41
CA MET A 64 -22.07 -0.32 2.99
C MET A 64 -22.64 0.28 1.69
N MET A 65 -22.25 1.51 1.33
CA MET A 65 -22.73 2.19 0.12
C MET A 65 -21.77 2.09 -1.06
N LEU A 66 -20.62 1.44 -0.89
CA LEU A 66 -19.57 1.32 -1.90
C LEU A 66 -19.41 -0.13 -2.33
N ASP A 67 -19.11 -0.34 -3.60
CA ASP A 67 -18.69 -1.65 -4.09
C ASP A 67 -17.21 -1.88 -3.80
N ASP A 68 -16.38 -0.87 -4.09
CA ASP A 68 -14.93 -0.90 -3.92
C ASP A 68 -14.46 0.14 -2.90
N ALA A 69 -13.56 -0.26 -2.00
CA ALA A 69 -12.92 0.65 -1.05
C ALA A 69 -11.59 0.08 -0.55
N ILE A 70 -10.67 0.98 -0.20
CA ILE A 70 -9.40 0.64 0.43
C ILE A 70 -9.33 1.35 1.77
N ILE A 71 -9.02 0.61 2.83
CA ILE A 71 -8.92 1.13 4.18
C ILE A 71 -7.44 1.06 4.57
N ASP A 72 -6.75 2.20 4.56
CA ASP A 72 -5.35 2.32 4.98
C ASP A 72 -5.30 2.55 6.50
N VAL A 73 -5.00 1.51 7.28
CA VAL A 73 -5.05 1.58 8.73
C VAL A 73 -3.68 1.96 9.28
N GLY A 74 -3.59 3.14 9.89
CA GLY A 74 -2.40 3.59 10.60
C GLY A 74 -2.01 2.61 11.70
N ALA A 75 -0.71 2.40 11.90
CA ALA A 75 -0.18 1.41 12.85
C ALA A 75 -0.71 1.59 14.28
N SER A 76 -0.87 2.84 14.71
CA SER A 76 -1.43 3.22 16.02
C SER A 76 -2.94 3.04 16.15
N ASN A 77 -3.65 2.73 15.06
CA ASN A 77 -5.11 2.61 15.02
C ASN A 77 -5.59 1.17 14.77
N VAL A 78 -4.68 0.21 14.58
CA VAL A 78 -5.03 -1.18 14.26
C VAL A 78 -5.97 -1.77 15.32
N GLU A 79 -5.62 -1.68 16.60
CA GLU A 79 -6.45 -2.21 17.70
C GLU A 79 -7.84 -1.56 17.72
N ALA A 80 -7.90 -0.22 17.66
CA ALA A 80 -9.17 0.50 17.66
C ALA A 80 -10.05 0.15 16.44
N PHE A 81 -9.43 -0.09 15.28
CA PHE A 81 -10.11 -0.52 14.07
C PHE A 81 -10.68 -1.95 14.21
N LEU A 82 -9.89 -2.90 14.71
CA LEU A 82 -10.34 -4.28 14.93
C LEU A 82 -11.41 -4.37 16.01
N ASP A 83 -11.25 -3.66 17.13
CA ASP A 83 -12.27 -3.51 18.17
C ASP A 83 -13.56 -2.89 17.64
N GLY A 84 -13.43 -1.92 16.73
CA GLY A 84 -14.55 -1.31 16.03
C GLY A 84 -15.32 -2.32 15.19
N MET A 85 -14.60 -3.17 14.45
CA MET A 85 -15.16 -4.23 13.62
C MET A 85 -15.97 -5.22 14.47
N VAL A 86 -15.40 -5.82 15.51
CA VAL A 86 -16.10 -6.85 16.30
C VAL A 86 -17.33 -6.38 17.08
N LYS A 87 -17.49 -5.06 17.29
CA LYS A 87 -18.69 -4.49 17.93
C LYS A 87 -19.93 -4.58 17.05
N PHE A 88 -19.78 -4.73 15.75
CA PHE A 88 -20.86 -4.88 14.80
C PHE A 88 -20.88 -6.33 14.31
N GLU A 89 -21.95 -7.05 14.64
CA GLU A 89 -22.19 -8.40 14.13
C GLU A 89 -22.08 -8.39 12.59
N ASP A 90 -21.44 -9.42 12.04
CA ASP A 90 -21.21 -9.58 10.59
C ASP A 90 -20.37 -8.49 9.90
N SER A 91 -19.78 -7.53 10.60
CA SER A 91 -19.01 -6.44 9.95
C SER A 91 -17.74 -6.92 9.25
N HIS A 92 -17.16 -8.04 9.69
CA HIS A 92 -16.03 -8.69 9.02
C HIS A 92 -16.42 -9.26 7.65
N LEU A 93 -17.72 -9.48 7.37
CA LEU A 93 -18.21 -9.85 6.04
C LEU A 93 -18.07 -8.69 5.04
N GLU A 94 -18.03 -7.46 5.54
CA GLU A 94 -17.87 -6.27 4.70
C GLU A 94 -16.46 -6.15 4.12
N PHE A 95 -15.47 -6.85 4.68
CA PHE A 95 -14.10 -6.86 4.18
C PHE A 95 -13.83 -8.14 3.39
N ASP A 96 -13.42 -7.98 2.14
CA ASP A 96 -13.08 -9.10 1.27
C ASP A 96 -11.65 -9.59 1.54
N CYS A 97 -10.75 -8.69 1.93
CA CYS A 97 -9.34 -9.00 2.12
C CYS A 97 -8.66 -8.07 3.13
N PHE A 98 -7.69 -8.62 3.86
CA PHE A 98 -6.74 -7.93 4.73
C PHE A 98 -5.34 -8.11 4.15
N ILE A 99 -4.76 -7.02 3.67
CA ILE A 99 -3.39 -6.96 3.16
C ILE A 99 -2.45 -6.59 4.30
N VAL A 100 -1.48 -7.46 4.57
CA VAL A 100 -0.46 -7.26 5.60
C VAL A 100 0.91 -7.09 4.93
N PRO A 101 1.37 -5.85 4.70
CA PRO A 101 2.68 -5.61 4.11
C PRO A 101 3.80 -5.81 5.12
N VAL A 102 4.93 -6.34 4.67
CA VAL A 102 6.11 -6.61 5.51
C VAL A 102 7.40 -6.24 4.79
N THR A 103 8.38 -5.70 5.51
CA THR A 103 9.75 -5.49 5.02
C THR A 103 10.71 -6.47 5.70
N ALA A 104 11.92 -6.66 5.16
CA ALA A 104 12.85 -7.71 5.60
C ALA A 104 13.36 -7.56 7.04
N GLY A 105 13.14 -6.42 7.69
CA GLY A 105 13.61 -6.15 9.04
C GLY A 105 13.05 -7.14 10.08
N SER A 106 13.90 -7.55 11.02
CA SER A 106 13.55 -8.58 12.01
C SER A 106 12.42 -8.16 12.96
N LYS A 107 12.26 -6.85 13.23
CA LYS A 107 11.17 -6.33 14.05
C LYS A 107 9.86 -6.38 13.27
N GLU A 108 9.90 -5.92 12.03
CA GLU A 108 8.79 -5.84 11.09
C GLU A 108 8.20 -7.23 10.82
N GLN A 109 9.06 -8.25 10.62
CA GLN A 109 8.59 -9.63 10.44
C GLN A 109 7.93 -10.20 11.71
N LYS A 110 8.45 -9.89 12.91
CA LYS A 110 7.84 -10.32 14.18
C LYS A 110 6.48 -9.65 14.39
N GLU A 111 6.39 -8.36 14.18
CA GLU A 111 5.13 -7.60 14.29
C GLU A 111 4.11 -8.06 13.24
N THR A 112 4.55 -8.40 12.03
CA THR A 112 3.73 -9.01 10.98
C THR A 112 3.14 -10.35 11.42
N ILE A 113 3.95 -11.22 12.03
CA ILE A 113 3.46 -12.49 12.60
C ILE A 113 2.41 -12.24 13.68
N SER A 114 2.66 -11.26 14.57
CA SER A 114 1.71 -10.90 15.62
C SER A 114 0.38 -10.42 15.07
N ILE A 115 0.35 -9.53 14.07
CA ILE A 115 -0.92 -9.04 13.52
C ILE A 115 -1.68 -10.15 12.77
N ILE A 116 -0.99 -11.06 12.07
CA ILE A 116 -1.67 -12.22 11.43
C ILE A 116 -2.30 -13.12 12.49
N ALA A 117 -1.62 -13.36 13.62
CA ALA A 117 -2.20 -14.09 14.74
C ALA A 117 -3.43 -13.37 15.32
N THR A 118 -3.33 -12.05 15.55
CA THR A 118 -4.48 -11.25 16.02
C THR A 118 -5.66 -11.34 15.05
N LEU A 119 -5.45 -11.19 13.73
CA LEU A 119 -6.54 -11.32 12.75
C LEU A 119 -7.21 -12.70 12.82
N ALA A 120 -6.43 -13.77 13.01
CA ALA A 120 -6.96 -15.11 13.18
C ALA A 120 -7.76 -15.27 14.50
N ASP A 121 -7.27 -14.69 15.60
CA ASP A 121 -7.97 -14.68 16.89
C ASP A 121 -9.30 -13.90 16.83
N PHE A 122 -9.34 -12.87 15.99
CA PHE A 122 -10.55 -12.12 15.63
C PHE A 122 -11.50 -12.88 14.69
N GLY A 123 -11.16 -14.12 14.31
CA GLY A 123 -12.00 -14.99 13.49
C GLY A 123 -11.94 -14.69 11.98
N ILE A 124 -10.96 -13.91 11.52
CA ILE A 124 -10.80 -13.64 10.09
C ILE A 124 -10.31 -14.90 9.37
N PRO A 125 -10.98 -15.36 8.31
CA PRO A 125 -10.56 -16.54 7.55
C PRO A 125 -9.17 -16.37 6.91
N ALA A 126 -8.39 -17.45 6.89
CA ALA A 126 -7.01 -17.45 6.40
C ALA A 126 -6.89 -16.98 4.94
N GLU A 127 -7.87 -17.32 4.10
CA GLU A 127 -7.95 -16.94 2.69
C GLU A 127 -8.17 -15.45 2.44
N LYS A 128 -8.63 -14.73 3.48
CA LYS A 128 -8.79 -13.28 3.47
C LYS A 128 -7.54 -12.54 3.95
N ILE A 129 -6.56 -13.21 4.57
CA ILE A 129 -5.35 -12.56 5.08
C ILE A 129 -4.20 -12.82 4.10
N ARG A 130 -3.75 -11.78 3.39
CA ARG A 130 -2.71 -11.91 2.35
C ARG A 130 -1.51 -11.03 2.69
N VAL A 131 -0.32 -11.62 2.62
CA VAL A 131 0.94 -10.91 2.88
C VAL A 131 1.47 -10.29 1.58
N VAL A 132 1.94 -9.04 1.66
CA VAL A 132 2.74 -8.39 0.60
C VAL A 132 4.18 -8.27 1.09
N PHE A 133 5.12 -8.87 0.38
CA PHE A 133 6.54 -8.68 0.63
C PHE A 133 6.95 -7.36 -0.01
N ASN A 134 7.25 -6.36 0.81
CA ASN A 134 7.56 -5.02 0.34
C ASN A 134 9.05 -4.71 0.55
N ARG A 135 9.60 -3.88 -0.34
CA ARG A 135 11.02 -3.49 -0.35
C ARG A 135 11.95 -4.69 -0.48
N VAL A 136 11.58 -5.64 -1.34
CA VAL A 136 12.42 -6.81 -1.62
C VAL A 136 13.65 -6.35 -2.40
N GLU A 137 14.85 -6.70 -1.93
CA GLU A 137 16.09 -6.31 -2.60
C GLU A 137 16.55 -7.36 -3.61
N ALA A 138 16.38 -8.64 -3.31
CA ALA A 138 16.86 -9.75 -4.12
C ALA A 138 15.86 -10.90 -4.22
N ASP A 139 15.58 -11.59 -3.10
CA ASP A 139 14.79 -12.82 -3.08
C ASP A 139 13.94 -12.96 -1.82
N VAL A 140 12.66 -13.26 -2.02
CA VAL A 140 11.69 -13.35 -0.92
C VAL A 140 11.99 -14.52 0.02
N ALA A 141 12.44 -15.66 -0.51
CA ALA A 141 12.67 -16.84 0.30
C ALA A 141 13.86 -16.66 1.26
N GLU A 142 14.89 -15.95 0.80
CA GLU A 142 16.05 -15.58 1.62
C GLU A 142 15.72 -14.48 2.64
N GLU A 143 15.02 -13.42 2.23
CA GLU A 143 14.79 -12.23 3.08
C GLU A 143 13.64 -12.43 4.09
N PHE A 144 12.62 -13.23 3.76
CA PHE A 144 11.38 -13.36 4.53
C PHE A 144 11.08 -14.78 4.99
N GLY A 145 12.13 -15.61 5.13
CA GLY A 145 12.04 -16.97 5.65
C GLY A 145 11.16 -17.13 6.91
N PRO A 146 11.24 -16.25 7.93
CA PRO A 146 10.35 -16.29 9.09
C PRO A 146 8.85 -16.24 8.73
N ILE A 147 8.45 -15.34 7.83
CA ILE A 147 7.04 -15.18 7.41
C ILE A 147 6.57 -16.41 6.63
N LEU A 148 7.36 -16.87 5.65
CA LEU A 148 7.01 -18.04 4.84
C LEU A 148 6.87 -19.30 5.69
N ASN A 149 7.80 -19.50 6.63
CA ASN A 149 7.75 -20.62 7.56
C ASN A 149 6.55 -20.54 8.51
N PHE A 150 6.20 -19.33 8.98
CA PHE A 150 5.03 -19.12 9.82
C PHE A 150 3.74 -19.46 9.05
N ALA A 151 3.53 -18.90 7.87
CA ALA A 151 2.36 -19.13 7.04
C ALA A 151 2.17 -20.62 6.71
N LYS A 152 3.26 -21.32 6.35
CA LYS A 152 3.24 -22.77 6.07
C LYS A 152 2.83 -23.61 7.29
N LYS A 153 3.27 -23.21 8.49
CA LYS A 153 3.00 -23.96 9.73
C LYS A 153 1.60 -23.69 10.27
N GLN A 154 1.20 -22.42 10.35
CA GLN A 154 -0.06 -22.02 10.98
C GLN A 154 -1.25 -22.06 10.02
N LYS A 155 -1.01 -21.88 8.71
CA LYS A 155 -2.05 -21.87 7.66
C LYS A 155 -3.18 -20.87 7.94
N ASN A 156 -2.86 -19.78 8.61
CA ASN A 156 -3.78 -18.70 8.98
C ASN A 156 -3.66 -17.48 8.05
N CYS A 157 -2.82 -17.55 7.02
CA CYS A 157 -2.73 -16.53 5.98
C CYS A 157 -2.19 -17.13 4.67
N ILE A 158 -2.31 -16.36 3.59
CA ILE A 158 -1.65 -16.62 2.31
C ILE A 158 -0.40 -15.74 2.21
N ALA A 159 0.76 -16.37 2.13
CA ALA A 159 2.04 -15.71 1.90
C ALA A 159 2.62 -16.20 0.56
N ASN A 160 2.16 -15.62 -0.54
CA ASN A 160 2.62 -15.94 -1.89
C ASN A 160 3.91 -15.16 -2.19
N PRO A 161 5.07 -15.81 -2.43
CA PRO A 161 6.32 -15.11 -2.74
C PRO A 161 6.24 -14.20 -3.98
N ASP A 162 5.32 -14.47 -4.91
CA ASP A 162 5.12 -13.62 -6.10
C ASP A 162 4.42 -12.29 -5.78
N ALA A 163 3.83 -12.15 -4.59
CA ALA A 163 3.29 -10.89 -4.08
C ALA A 163 4.40 -9.97 -3.52
N ALA A 164 5.42 -9.72 -4.34
CA ALA A 164 6.64 -9.00 -4.01
C ALA A 164 6.76 -7.66 -4.73
N ILE A 165 6.86 -6.58 -3.95
CA ILE A 165 7.20 -5.24 -4.44
C ILE A 165 8.69 -5.02 -4.18
N PHE A 166 9.45 -4.85 -5.25
CA PHE A 166 10.89 -4.62 -5.17
C PHE A 166 11.21 -3.20 -4.69
N GLU A 167 12.33 -3.07 -3.98
CA GLU A 167 12.84 -1.76 -3.56
C GLU A 167 13.09 -0.89 -4.79
N ASN A 168 12.59 0.35 -4.74
CA ASN A 168 12.72 1.27 -5.86
C ASN A 168 12.66 2.73 -5.42
N GLU A 169 13.65 3.52 -5.86
CA GLU A 169 13.74 4.96 -5.56
C GLU A 169 12.54 5.77 -6.11
N LEU A 170 11.78 5.22 -7.06
CA LEU A 170 10.60 5.87 -7.62
C LEU A 170 9.62 6.32 -6.53
N PHE A 171 9.37 5.51 -5.50
CA PHE A 171 8.37 5.84 -4.49
C PHE A 171 8.75 7.10 -3.69
N ASP A 172 10.03 7.30 -3.42
CA ASP A 172 10.53 8.52 -2.77
C ASP A 172 10.41 9.73 -3.71
N MET A 173 10.75 9.55 -4.99
CA MET A 173 10.61 10.61 -5.99
C MET A 173 9.16 11.06 -6.17
N LEU A 174 8.22 10.11 -6.22
CA LEU A 174 6.78 10.37 -6.31
C LEU A 174 6.27 11.16 -5.09
N SER A 175 6.69 10.76 -3.89
CA SER A 175 6.36 11.45 -2.64
C SER A 175 6.88 12.90 -2.63
N VAL A 176 8.13 13.12 -3.04
CA VAL A 176 8.71 14.47 -3.13
C VAL A 176 7.98 15.34 -4.14
N LYS A 177 7.57 14.78 -5.29
CA LYS A 177 6.83 15.51 -6.33
C LYS A 177 5.32 15.59 -6.06
N LYS A 178 4.81 14.84 -5.08
CA LYS A 178 3.37 14.69 -4.76
C LYS A 178 2.53 14.27 -5.98
N ILE A 179 3.03 13.30 -6.75
CA ILE A 179 2.33 12.74 -7.91
C ILE A 179 2.28 11.22 -7.79
N THR A 180 1.37 10.60 -8.53
CA THR A 180 1.22 9.14 -8.59
C THR A 180 1.95 8.53 -9.79
N ILE A 181 2.11 7.20 -9.77
CA ILE A 181 2.54 6.43 -10.96
C ILE A 181 1.59 6.70 -12.14
N GLY A 182 0.28 6.80 -11.89
CA GLY A 182 -0.73 7.09 -12.90
C GLY A 182 -0.49 8.46 -13.54
N ASP A 183 -0.26 9.50 -12.75
CA ASP A 183 0.05 10.85 -13.25
C ASP A 183 1.31 10.85 -14.11
N ALA A 184 2.38 10.17 -13.65
CA ALA A 184 3.62 10.06 -14.40
C ALA A 184 3.42 9.34 -15.75
N LEU A 185 2.67 8.25 -15.76
CA LEU A 185 2.42 7.47 -16.99
C LEU A 185 1.44 8.17 -17.95
N GLY A 186 0.49 8.94 -17.42
CA GLY A 186 -0.49 9.70 -18.20
C GLY A 186 0.03 11.03 -18.75
N ASP A 187 1.12 11.55 -18.20
CA ASP A 187 1.77 12.74 -18.74
C ASP A 187 2.40 12.43 -20.11
N GLU A 188 2.14 13.26 -21.13
CA GLU A 188 2.71 13.11 -22.48
C GLU A 188 3.97 13.96 -22.72
N THR A 189 4.38 14.78 -21.74
CA THR A 189 5.52 15.69 -21.86
C THR A 189 6.84 14.95 -22.13
N ASP A 190 7.56 15.35 -23.18
CA ASP A 190 8.93 14.92 -23.43
C ASP A 190 9.91 15.76 -22.58
N TYR A 191 10.05 15.36 -21.32
CA TYR A 191 10.96 16.00 -20.39
C TYR A 191 12.43 15.90 -20.80
N LYS A 192 12.81 14.88 -21.58
CA LYS A 192 14.18 14.74 -22.09
C LYS A 192 14.47 15.79 -23.16
N ALA A 193 13.52 16.06 -24.05
CA ALA A 193 13.61 17.17 -25.01
C ALA A 193 13.67 18.51 -24.28
N LYS A 194 12.74 18.78 -23.34
CA LYS A 194 12.74 20.02 -22.55
C LYS A 194 14.05 20.24 -21.77
N ALA A 195 14.62 19.20 -21.17
CA ALA A 195 15.90 19.29 -20.47
C ALA A 195 17.07 19.61 -21.42
N ARG A 196 17.02 19.12 -22.66
CA ARG A 196 18.03 19.41 -23.69
C ARG A 196 17.90 20.83 -24.25
N GLU A 197 16.68 21.31 -24.46
CA GLU A 197 16.39 22.67 -24.95
C GLU A 197 16.93 23.76 -24.00
N LEU A 198 16.92 23.51 -22.69
CA LEU A 198 17.54 24.41 -21.70
C LEU A 198 19.06 24.59 -21.89
N GLY A 199 19.75 23.64 -22.53
CA GLY A 199 21.18 23.74 -22.78
C GLY A 199 22.06 23.75 -21.51
N LYS A 200 23.24 24.37 -21.61
CA LYS A 200 24.20 24.48 -20.49
C LYS A 200 23.87 25.63 -19.54
N ASP A 201 23.37 26.75 -20.08
CA ASP A 201 23.13 28.00 -19.34
C ASP A 201 21.66 28.18 -18.91
N GLY A 202 20.81 27.19 -19.18
CA GLY A 202 19.41 27.20 -18.75
C GLY A 202 19.23 27.07 -17.25
N ASP A 203 18.05 27.45 -16.76
CA ASP A 203 17.72 27.44 -15.33
C ASP A 203 17.98 26.05 -14.69
N ALA A 204 18.83 26.04 -13.66
CA ALA A 204 19.26 24.80 -13.01
C ALA A 204 18.09 24.07 -12.32
N LYS A 205 17.12 24.79 -11.75
CA LYS A 205 15.97 24.18 -11.08
C LYS A 205 15.04 23.51 -12.09
N LEU A 206 14.78 24.17 -13.22
CA LEU A 206 14.00 23.58 -14.32
C LEU A 206 14.69 22.35 -14.91
N LYS A 207 16.02 22.40 -15.07
CA LYS A 207 16.80 21.28 -15.56
C LYS A 207 16.73 20.06 -14.64
N THR A 208 16.88 20.28 -13.33
CA THR A 208 16.68 19.21 -12.33
C THR A 208 15.26 18.69 -12.38
N HIS A 209 14.24 19.56 -12.38
CA HIS A 209 12.84 19.14 -12.46
C HIS A 209 12.55 18.27 -13.70
N TYR A 210 12.98 18.69 -14.89
CA TYR A 210 12.78 17.90 -16.12
C TYR A 210 13.55 16.58 -16.08
N SER A 211 14.76 16.58 -15.55
CA SER A 211 15.54 15.33 -15.40
C SER A 211 14.85 14.36 -14.43
N ASP A 212 14.39 14.84 -13.28
CA ASP A 212 13.64 14.05 -12.30
C ASP A 212 12.37 13.46 -12.92
N MET A 213 11.57 14.28 -13.61
CA MET A 213 10.33 13.83 -14.23
C MET A 213 10.60 12.81 -15.34
N HIS A 214 11.70 12.93 -16.09
CA HIS A 214 12.09 11.91 -17.06
C HIS A 214 12.42 10.58 -16.38
N VAL A 215 13.18 10.59 -15.28
CA VAL A 215 13.51 9.39 -14.49
C VAL A 215 12.25 8.76 -13.91
N ILE A 216 11.37 9.55 -13.27
CA ILE A 216 10.09 9.10 -12.72
C ILE A 216 9.27 8.38 -13.79
N LYS A 217 9.11 8.97 -14.98
CA LYS A 217 8.36 8.34 -16.09
C LYS A 217 8.99 7.03 -16.55
N SER A 218 10.32 6.95 -16.56
CA SER A 218 11.04 5.73 -16.95
C SER A 218 10.83 4.61 -15.94
N LEU A 219 11.04 4.89 -14.65
CA LEU A 219 10.87 3.91 -13.56
C LEU A 219 9.41 3.49 -13.38
N SER A 220 8.46 4.41 -13.58
CA SER A 220 7.02 4.15 -13.45
C SER A 220 6.55 2.99 -14.34
N LYS A 221 7.13 2.80 -15.52
CA LYS A 221 6.75 1.71 -16.43
C LYS A 221 7.14 0.33 -15.89
N SER A 222 8.34 0.20 -15.32
CA SER A 222 8.78 -1.08 -14.73
C SER A 222 8.08 -1.36 -13.42
N VAL A 223 7.96 -0.35 -12.55
CA VAL A 223 7.28 -0.49 -11.26
C VAL A 223 5.80 -0.81 -11.46
N ASN A 224 5.10 -0.15 -12.39
CA ASN A 224 3.70 -0.46 -12.64
C ASN A 224 3.49 -1.92 -13.08
N ARG A 225 4.38 -2.47 -13.93
CA ARG A 225 4.32 -3.89 -14.32
C ARG A 225 4.55 -4.84 -13.15
N ASN A 226 5.47 -4.49 -12.23
CA ASN A 226 5.65 -5.26 -11.00
C ASN A 226 4.38 -5.20 -10.14
N LEU A 227 3.78 -4.02 -9.96
CA LEU A 227 2.53 -3.88 -9.22
C LEU A 227 1.35 -4.62 -9.89
N ASP A 228 1.30 -4.70 -11.23
CA ASP A 228 0.32 -5.54 -11.95
C ASP A 228 0.50 -7.02 -11.60
N ALA A 229 1.74 -7.51 -11.60
CA ALA A 229 2.05 -8.88 -11.22
C ALA A 229 1.72 -9.17 -9.75
N VAL A 230 2.02 -8.23 -8.83
CA VAL A 230 1.69 -8.37 -7.41
C VAL A 230 0.17 -8.42 -7.20
N PHE A 231 -0.59 -7.56 -7.88
CA PHE A 231 -2.05 -7.58 -7.77
C PHE A 231 -2.63 -8.90 -8.28
N ALA A 232 -2.14 -9.41 -9.42
CA ALA A 232 -2.54 -10.73 -9.91
C ALA A 232 -2.14 -11.85 -8.92
N ALA A 233 -0.94 -11.79 -8.34
CA ALA A 233 -0.46 -12.79 -7.37
C ALA A 233 -1.28 -12.83 -6.08
N LEU A 234 -1.96 -11.73 -5.73
CA LEU A 234 -2.90 -11.73 -4.60
C LEU A 234 -4.37 -11.49 -4.91
N PHE A 235 -4.84 -11.58 -6.15
CA PHE A 235 -6.30 -11.64 -6.43
C PHE A 235 -6.69 -12.51 -7.64
N GLY A 236 -5.73 -12.96 -8.44
CA GLY A 236 -5.94 -13.78 -9.64
C GLY A 236 -5.93 -15.28 -9.41
#